data_AF-E1JX49-F1
#
_entry.id   AF-E1JX49-F1
#
_cell.length_a   1.000
_cell.length_b   1.000
_cell.length_c   1.000
_cell.angle_alpha   90.00
_cell.angle_beta   90.00
_cell.angle_gamma   90.00
#
_symmetry.space_group_name_H-M   'P 1'
#
loop_
_entity.id
_entity.type
_entity.pdbx_description
1 polymer ?
#
loop_
_entity_poly.entity_id
_entity_poly.type
_entity_poly.pdbx_seq_one_letter_code
_entity_poly.pdbx_strand_id
1 'polypeptide(L)'
;MSTPHEPLPGKLVCSVLAADHDALWPGYGPALQARFGPVELATQATPFTFTDYYDAELRGPLSRRMLVFANLLPQGGLRAAKLFTNDLERTLARPDGSRRVNFDPGLVTNERLVLATGKNFTHRLYLGDGIFGDLTLVFQAGSWQTLPWTFPDYASLEMLAILTDIRRRYRRDLREGRAAGLANKALPE
;
A
#
# COMPACT_ATOMS: atom_id res chain seq x y z
N MET A 1 16.41 10.10 -29.37
CA MET A 1 15.23 10.49 -28.57
C MET A 1 14.65 9.23 -27.95
N SER A 2 14.31 9.23 -26.66
CA SER A 2 13.56 8.12 -26.06
C SER A 2 12.10 8.18 -26.50
N THR A 3 11.55 7.06 -26.93
CA THR A 3 10.10 6.94 -27.22
C THR A 3 9.39 6.59 -25.92
N PRO A 4 8.49 7.46 -25.41
CA PRO A 4 7.72 7.16 -24.21
C PRO A 4 6.85 5.92 -24.41
N HIS A 5 6.76 5.10 -23.36
CA HIS A 5 5.83 3.99 -23.28
C HIS A 5 5.37 3.85 -21.83
N GLU A 6 4.17 3.31 -21.64
CA GLU A 6 3.68 3.00 -20.30
C GLU A 6 4.58 1.94 -19.64
N PRO A 7 4.97 2.13 -18.37
CA PRO A 7 5.75 1.13 -17.66
C PRO A 7 4.89 -0.10 -17.36
N LEU A 8 5.54 -1.23 -17.07
CA LEU A 8 4.84 -2.40 -16.55
C LEU A 8 4.04 -2.02 -15.28
N PRO A 9 2.82 -2.57 -15.09
CA PRO A 9 2.03 -2.34 -13.89
C PRO A 9 2.75 -2.92 -12.66
N GLY A 10 2.48 -2.40 -11.47
CA GLY A 10 3.05 -2.90 -10.22
C GLY A 10 2.10 -3.85 -9.47
N LYS A 11 2.63 -4.60 -8.52
CA LYS A 11 1.83 -5.37 -7.56
C LYS A 11 1.33 -4.43 -6.47
N LEU A 12 0.01 -4.25 -6.37
CA LEU A 12 -0.57 -3.43 -5.33
C LEU A 12 -0.50 -4.15 -3.98
N VAL A 13 0.02 -3.43 -3.00
CA VAL A 13 0.01 -3.80 -1.58
C VAL A 13 -0.70 -2.72 -0.79
N CYS A 14 -1.25 -3.06 0.37
CA CYS A 14 -1.77 -2.10 1.33
C CYS A 14 -1.35 -2.52 2.74
N SER A 15 -0.55 -1.69 3.39
CA SER A 15 -0.25 -1.85 4.82
C SER A 15 -1.46 -1.31 5.60
N VAL A 16 -2.02 -2.14 6.47
CA VAL A 16 -3.17 -1.80 7.30
C VAL A 16 -2.71 -1.76 8.75
N LEU A 17 -2.88 -0.61 9.42
CA LEU A 17 -2.68 -0.48 10.86
C LEU A 17 -4.03 -0.32 11.54
N ALA A 18 -4.30 -1.17 12.52
CA ALA A 18 -5.53 -1.14 13.32
C ALA A 18 -5.33 -1.86 14.66
N ALA A 19 -6.23 -1.57 15.61
CA ALA A 19 -6.26 -2.27 16.90
C ALA A 19 -6.96 -3.64 16.82
N ASP A 20 -8.02 -3.75 16.01
CA ASP A 20 -8.79 -4.98 15.85
C ASP A 20 -9.11 -5.21 14.37
N HIS A 21 -8.25 -5.98 13.70
CA HIS A 21 -8.39 -6.24 12.27
C HIS A 21 -9.61 -7.08 11.94
N ASP A 22 -9.99 -8.03 12.79
CA ASP A 22 -11.04 -8.99 12.48
C ASP A 22 -12.42 -8.36 12.68
N ALA A 23 -12.59 -7.49 13.69
CA ALA A 23 -13.79 -6.68 13.82
C ALA A 23 -13.93 -5.62 12.72
N LEU A 24 -12.81 -5.11 12.18
CA LEU A 24 -12.81 -4.10 11.11
C LEU A 24 -12.91 -4.69 9.70
N TRP A 25 -12.48 -5.93 9.51
CA TRP A 25 -12.41 -6.58 8.20
C TRP A 25 -13.72 -6.55 7.42
N PRO A 26 -14.91 -6.83 8.01
CA PRO A 26 -16.18 -6.72 7.29
C PRO A 26 -16.44 -5.32 6.70
N GLY A 27 -15.88 -4.26 7.32
CA GLY A 27 -16.06 -2.88 6.88
C GLY A 27 -15.16 -2.45 5.73
N TYR A 28 -13.93 -2.99 5.64
CA TYR A 28 -12.98 -2.58 4.60
C TYR A 28 -12.62 -3.68 3.59
N GLY A 29 -12.64 -4.95 3.99
CA GLY A 29 -12.19 -6.08 3.16
C GLY A 29 -12.98 -6.21 1.86
N PRO A 30 -14.34 -6.22 1.89
CA PRO A 30 -15.15 -6.22 0.67
C PRO A 30 -14.94 -4.98 -0.19
N ALA A 31 -14.80 -3.79 0.41
CA ALA A 31 -14.60 -2.53 -0.32
C ALA A 31 -13.25 -2.51 -1.06
N LEU A 32 -12.16 -2.90 -0.40
CA LEU A 32 -10.85 -3.04 -1.01
C LEU A 32 -10.87 -4.07 -2.14
N GLN A 33 -11.52 -5.22 -1.95
CA GLN A 33 -11.61 -6.25 -2.98
C GLN A 33 -12.44 -5.84 -4.19
N ALA A 34 -13.57 -5.15 -3.97
CA ALA A 34 -14.37 -4.60 -5.05
C ALA A 34 -13.59 -3.58 -5.87
N ARG A 35 -12.71 -2.79 -5.22
CA ARG A 35 -11.93 -1.74 -5.88
C ARG A 35 -10.68 -2.24 -6.59
N PHE A 36 -9.96 -3.19 -5.97
CA PHE A 36 -8.62 -3.60 -6.40
C PHE A 36 -8.56 -5.06 -6.91
N GLY A 37 -9.65 -5.80 -6.80
CA GLY A 37 -9.71 -7.23 -7.09
C GLY A 37 -9.41 -8.09 -5.86
N PRO A 38 -9.42 -9.41 -6.01
CA PRO A 38 -9.27 -10.34 -4.89
C PRO A 38 -7.98 -10.10 -4.08
N VAL A 39 -8.04 -10.30 -2.77
CA VAL A 39 -6.83 -10.37 -1.94
C VAL A 39 -6.17 -11.73 -2.19
N GLU A 40 -4.94 -11.72 -2.71
CA GLU A 40 -4.14 -12.94 -2.91
C GLU A 40 -3.45 -13.38 -1.61
N LEU A 41 -3.01 -12.41 -0.80
CA LEU A 41 -2.34 -12.66 0.46
C LEU A 41 -2.77 -11.60 1.47
N ALA A 42 -3.17 -12.05 2.64
CA ALA A 42 -3.25 -11.24 3.85
C ALA A 42 -2.26 -11.85 4.85
N THR A 43 -1.30 -11.08 5.33
CA THR A 43 -0.37 -11.58 6.37
C THR A 43 -1.11 -11.76 7.69
N GLN A 44 -0.51 -12.51 8.61
CA GLN A 44 -0.93 -12.43 10.01
C GLN A 44 -0.77 -10.98 10.50
N ALA A 45 -1.63 -10.57 11.43
CA ALA A 45 -1.52 -9.28 12.07
C ALA A 45 -0.39 -9.33 13.10
N THR A 46 0.66 -8.51 12.94
CA THR A 46 1.81 -8.50 13.83
C THR A 46 1.83 -7.22 14.68
N PRO A 47 2.24 -7.27 15.96
CA PRO A 47 2.28 -6.08 16.81
C PRO A 47 3.11 -4.96 16.16
N PHE A 48 2.55 -3.74 16.14
CA PHE A 48 3.23 -2.57 15.61
C PHE A 48 3.81 -1.76 16.76
N THR A 49 5.12 -1.86 16.97
CA THR A 49 5.84 -1.27 18.12
C THR A 49 6.87 -0.20 17.74
N PHE A 50 6.82 0.30 16.49
CA PHE A 50 7.84 1.19 15.95
C PHE A 50 7.63 2.67 16.33
N THR A 51 6.41 3.07 16.65
CA THR A 51 6.06 4.43 17.10
C THR A 51 4.69 4.44 17.77
N ASP A 52 4.50 5.33 18.73
CA ASP A 52 3.24 5.66 19.41
C ASP A 52 2.43 6.76 18.69
N TYR A 53 2.93 7.28 17.55
CA TYR A 53 2.34 8.38 16.79
C TYR A 53 0.85 8.19 16.47
N TYR A 54 0.41 6.94 16.29
CA TYR A 54 -0.96 6.60 15.93
C TYR A 54 -1.85 6.26 17.12
N ASP A 55 -1.31 6.13 18.34
CA ASP A 55 -2.03 5.53 19.47
C ASP A 55 -3.20 6.39 19.93
N ALA A 56 -3.04 7.71 19.92
CA ALA A 56 -4.11 8.64 20.30
C ALA A 56 -5.30 8.59 19.33
N GLU A 57 -5.04 8.39 18.03
CA GLU A 57 -6.06 8.41 16.99
C GLU A 57 -6.68 7.02 16.79
N LEU A 58 -5.86 6.00 16.58
CA LEU A 58 -6.30 4.64 16.27
C LEU A 58 -6.73 3.86 17.52
N ARG A 59 -6.29 4.28 18.71
CA ARG A 59 -6.51 3.65 20.03
C ARG A 59 -5.93 2.24 20.10
N GLY A 60 -4.63 2.16 20.40
CA GLY A 60 -3.87 0.91 20.48
C GLY A 60 -4.33 -0.09 21.55
N PRO A 61 -3.68 -1.26 21.66
CA PRO A 61 -2.45 -1.65 20.97
C PRO A 61 -2.68 -1.89 19.47
N LEU A 62 -1.74 -1.45 18.63
CA LEU A 62 -1.84 -1.56 17.19
C LEU A 62 -1.13 -2.78 16.65
N SER A 63 -1.67 -3.31 15.56
CA SER A 63 -1.03 -4.36 14.77
C SER A 63 -1.09 -4.02 13.28
N ARG A 64 -0.12 -4.55 12.53
CA ARG A 64 -0.02 -4.42 11.09
C ARG A 64 -0.48 -5.68 10.39
N ARG A 65 -1.31 -5.51 9.37
CA ARG A 65 -1.64 -6.54 8.37
C ARG A 65 -1.28 -6.03 6.99
N MET A 66 -0.49 -6.77 6.24
CA MET A 66 -0.19 -6.45 4.84
C MET A 66 -1.18 -7.19 3.93
N LEU A 67 -1.89 -6.44 3.10
CA LEU A 67 -2.77 -6.98 2.06
C LEU A 67 -2.07 -6.88 0.71
N VAL A 68 -2.19 -7.94 -0.09
CA VAL A 68 -1.61 -8.04 -1.43
C VAL A 68 -2.70 -8.45 -2.40
N PHE A 69 -2.87 -7.68 -3.46
CA PHE A 69 -3.98 -7.88 -4.40
C PHE A 69 -3.55 -8.74 -5.59
N ALA A 70 -4.48 -9.57 -6.04
CA ALA A 70 -4.34 -10.45 -7.19
C ALA A 70 -3.97 -9.68 -8.47
N ASN A 71 -4.74 -8.63 -8.76
CA ASN A 71 -4.58 -7.85 -9.99
C ASN A 71 -3.36 -6.93 -9.89
N LEU A 72 -2.66 -6.77 -11.01
CA LEU A 72 -1.61 -5.75 -11.12
C LEU A 72 -2.27 -4.38 -11.27
N LEU A 73 -1.62 -3.31 -10.82
CA LEU A 73 -2.14 -1.96 -10.91
C LEU A 73 -1.23 -1.13 -11.81
N PRO A 74 -1.74 -0.43 -12.85
CA PRO A 74 -0.95 0.54 -13.59
C PRO A 74 -0.27 1.52 -12.63
N GLN A 75 0.98 1.89 -12.87
CA GLN A 75 1.73 2.68 -11.87
C GLN A 75 1.07 4.04 -11.57
N GLY A 76 0.48 4.67 -12.58
CA GLY A 76 -0.31 5.90 -12.41
C GLY A 76 -1.59 5.74 -11.56
N GLY A 77 -2.05 4.51 -11.33
CA GLY A 77 -3.20 4.19 -10.48
C GLY A 77 -2.94 4.32 -8.97
N LEU A 78 -1.68 4.47 -8.55
CA LEU A 78 -1.33 4.58 -7.12
C LEU A 78 -1.97 5.81 -6.45
N ARG A 79 -2.09 6.92 -7.19
CA ARG A 79 -2.82 8.12 -6.74
C ARG A 79 -4.27 7.79 -6.39
N ALA A 80 -4.99 7.17 -7.34
CA ALA A 80 -6.39 6.81 -7.16
C ALA A 80 -6.58 5.77 -6.05
N ALA A 81 -5.61 4.88 -5.85
CA ALA A 81 -5.63 3.94 -4.74
C ALA A 81 -5.57 4.68 -3.38
N LYS A 82 -4.70 5.68 -3.22
CA LYS A 82 -4.61 6.45 -1.97
C LYS A 82 -5.84 7.29 -1.69
N LEU A 83 -6.39 7.95 -2.71
CA LEU A 83 -7.65 8.71 -2.57
C LEU A 83 -8.76 7.78 -2.09
N PHE A 84 -8.94 6.63 -2.75
CA PHE A 84 -9.93 5.63 -2.35
C PHE A 84 -9.72 5.15 -0.90
N THR A 85 -8.49 4.82 -0.52
CA THR A 85 -8.23 4.36 0.85
C THR A 85 -8.46 5.46 1.88
N ASN A 86 -8.11 6.72 1.58
CA ASN A 86 -8.41 7.84 2.47
C ASN A 86 -9.91 8.01 2.68
N ASP A 87 -10.70 7.84 1.63
CA ASP A 87 -12.16 7.91 1.71
C ASP A 87 -12.71 6.77 2.56
N LEU A 88 -12.19 5.56 2.35
CA LEU A 88 -12.54 4.39 3.15
C LEU A 88 -12.21 4.59 4.63
N GLU A 89 -11.05 5.15 4.98
CA GLU A 89 -10.71 5.51 6.38
C GLU A 89 -11.77 6.44 6.99
N ARG A 90 -12.24 7.45 6.24
CA ARG A 90 -13.26 8.39 6.71
C ARG A 90 -14.61 7.71 6.93
N THR A 91 -15.02 6.81 6.04
CA THR A 91 -16.28 6.04 6.23
C THR A 91 -16.25 5.11 7.45
N LEU A 92 -15.05 4.71 7.89
CA LEU A 92 -14.84 3.83 9.03
C LEU A 92 -14.48 4.59 10.31
N ALA A 93 -14.44 5.93 10.26
CA ALA A 93 -14.13 6.75 11.41
C ALA A 93 -15.17 6.56 12.51
N ARG A 94 -14.76 6.79 13.76
CA ARG A 94 -15.65 6.81 14.91
C ARG A 94 -16.59 8.03 14.85
N PRO A 95 -17.67 8.05 15.64
CA PRO A 95 -18.56 9.23 15.72
C PRO A 95 -17.84 10.54 16.11
N ASP A 96 -16.72 10.45 16.84
CA ASP A 96 -15.89 11.60 17.20
C ASP A 96 -14.91 12.06 16.09
N GLY A 97 -14.96 11.41 14.92
CA GLY A 97 -14.09 11.68 13.78
C GLY A 97 -12.72 11.00 13.82
N SER A 98 -12.36 10.34 14.92
CA SER A 98 -11.07 9.63 15.00
C SER A 98 -11.03 8.41 14.09
N ARG A 99 -9.90 8.21 13.39
CA ARG A 99 -9.72 7.05 12.53
C ARG A 99 -9.66 5.76 13.34
N ARG A 100 -10.22 4.68 12.80
CA ARG A 100 -10.11 3.32 13.38
C ARG A 100 -9.02 2.49 12.70
N VAL A 101 -8.62 2.89 11.50
CA VAL A 101 -7.71 2.17 10.63
C VAL A 101 -6.91 3.18 9.82
N ASN A 102 -5.65 2.84 9.55
CA ASN A 102 -4.81 3.55 8.59
C ASN A 102 -4.42 2.59 7.46
N PHE A 103 -4.61 3.03 6.22
CA PHE A 103 -4.30 2.31 4.99
C PHE A 103 -3.19 3.03 4.23
N ASP A 104 -2.06 2.35 4.06
CA ASP A 104 -0.95 2.82 3.24
C ASP A 104 -0.81 1.93 1.99
N PRO A 105 -1.49 2.28 0.88
CA PRO A 105 -1.32 1.60 -0.38
C PRO A 105 0.05 1.89 -0.98
N GLY A 106 0.62 0.88 -1.65
CA GLY A 106 1.90 0.97 -2.32
C GLY A 106 2.03 0.03 -3.50
N LEU A 107 3.05 0.27 -4.32
CA LEU A 107 3.39 -0.57 -5.46
C LEU A 107 4.74 -1.24 -5.26
N VAL A 108 4.74 -2.56 -5.38
CA VAL A 108 5.95 -3.35 -5.56
C VAL A 108 6.18 -3.59 -7.05
N THR A 109 7.37 -3.23 -7.51
CA THR A 109 7.86 -3.48 -8.87
C THR A 109 9.13 -4.34 -8.82
N ASN A 110 9.82 -4.53 -9.95
CA ASN A 110 11.09 -5.26 -9.92
C ASN A 110 12.18 -4.44 -9.25
N GLU A 111 12.06 -3.12 -9.29
CA GLU A 111 13.08 -2.14 -8.98
C GLU A 111 12.89 -1.53 -7.60
N ARG A 112 11.65 -1.45 -7.10
CA ARG A 112 11.33 -0.63 -5.92
C ARG A 112 9.99 -0.94 -5.26
N LEU A 113 9.87 -0.50 -4.02
CA LEU A 113 8.62 -0.24 -3.31
C LEU A 113 8.37 1.27 -3.30
N VAL A 114 7.18 1.68 -3.73
CA VAL A 114 6.69 3.06 -3.61
C VAL A 114 5.40 3.08 -2.81
N LEU A 115 5.36 3.84 -1.72
CA LEU A 115 4.13 4.06 -0.93
C LEU A 115 3.45 5.36 -1.36
N ALA A 116 2.13 5.42 -1.25
CA ALA A 116 1.38 6.64 -1.49
C ALA A 116 1.10 7.40 -0.18
N THR A 117 1.25 8.72 -0.21
CA THR A 117 1.05 9.57 0.96
C THR A 117 0.50 10.94 0.59
N GLY A 118 -0.30 11.53 1.48
CA GLY A 118 -0.75 12.93 1.35
C GLY A 118 0.24 13.94 1.92
N LYS A 119 1.36 13.49 2.50
CA LYS A 119 2.35 14.35 3.16
C LYS A 119 3.52 14.61 2.21
N ASN A 120 3.76 15.87 1.84
CA ASN A 120 4.95 16.24 1.08
C ASN A 120 6.22 16.12 1.93
N PHE A 121 7.33 15.69 1.34
CA PHE A 121 8.66 15.68 1.95
C PHE A 121 9.76 15.68 0.86
N THR A 122 11.01 15.91 1.24
CA THR A 122 12.13 16.21 0.32
C THR A 122 12.35 15.18 -0.80
N HIS A 123 12.12 13.88 -0.55
CA HIS A 123 12.31 12.80 -1.53
C HIS A 123 11.02 12.38 -2.25
N ARG A 124 9.87 12.96 -1.90
CA ARG A 124 8.56 12.52 -2.37
C ARG A 124 8.18 13.23 -3.66
N LEU A 125 7.73 12.45 -4.64
CA LEU A 125 7.35 12.97 -5.95
C LEU A 125 5.85 13.17 -6.03
N TYR A 126 5.42 14.33 -6.52
CA TYR A 126 4.01 14.62 -6.68
C TYR A 126 3.36 13.74 -7.76
N LEU A 127 2.24 13.10 -7.43
CA LEU A 127 1.49 12.22 -8.32
C LEU A 127 0.16 12.84 -8.81
N GLY A 128 -0.21 14.01 -8.28
CA GLY A 128 -1.51 14.65 -8.51
C GLY A 128 -2.43 14.57 -7.29
N ASP A 129 -3.45 15.43 -7.24
CA ASP A 129 -4.54 15.45 -6.24
C ASP A 129 -4.05 15.47 -4.78
N GLY A 130 -2.95 16.18 -4.51
CA GLY A 130 -2.34 16.23 -3.18
C GLY A 130 -1.63 14.93 -2.74
N ILE A 131 -1.53 13.93 -3.62
CA ILE A 131 -0.86 12.66 -3.35
C ILE A 131 0.57 12.67 -3.87
N PHE A 132 1.46 12.09 -3.09
CA PHE A 132 2.86 11.91 -3.39
C PHE A 132 3.25 10.43 -3.34
N GLY A 133 4.24 10.06 -4.16
CA GLY A 133 4.92 8.79 -4.12
C GLY A 133 6.18 8.89 -3.28
N ASP A 134 6.25 8.08 -2.23
CA ASP A 134 7.42 7.89 -1.38
C ASP A 134 8.23 6.71 -1.91
N LEU A 135 9.42 6.95 -2.45
CA LEU A 135 10.36 5.88 -2.81
C LEU A 135 10.91 5.26 -1.53
N THR A 136 10.27 4.21 -1.03
CA THR A 136 10.53 3.68 0.31
C THR A 136 11.70 2.68 0.32
N LEU A 137 11.82 1.83 -0.70
CA LEU A 137 12.92 0.85 -0.84
C LEU A 137 13.28 0.67 -2.32
N VAL A 138 14.55 0.35 -2.59
CA VAL A 138 15.04 -0.05 -3.92
C VAL A 138 15.51 -1.50 -3.87
N PHE A 139 15.28 -2.27 -4.93
CA PHE A 139 15.80 -3.63 -5.06
C PHE A 139 17.03 -3.63 -5.97
N GLN A 140 18.20 -3.96 -5.42
CA GLN A 140 19.47 -3.95 -6.14
C GLN A 140 20.36 -5.09 -5.64
N ALA A 141 21.15 -5.67 -6.55
CA ALA A 141 22.11 -6.73 -6.23
C ALA A 141 21.50 -7.94 -5.47
N GLY A 142 20.22 -8.23 -5.72
CA GLY A 142 19.52 -9.39 -5.14
C GLY A 142 18.84 -9.15 -3.79
N SER A 143 18.86 -7.93 -3.26
CA SER A 143 18.21 -7.59 -1.99
C SER A 143 17.57 -6.20 -1.98
N TRP A 144 16.68 -5.99 -1.01
CA TRP A 144 16.11 -4.68 -0.72
C TRP A 144 17.15 -3.80 -0.02
N GLN A 145 17.34 -2.60 -0.54
CA GLN A 145 18.19 -1.56 0.00
C GLN A 145 17.32 -0.52 0.70
N THR A 146 17.67 -0.21 1.94
CA THR A 146 17.11 0.92 2.66
C THR A 146 17.72 2.22 2.14
N LEU A 147 16.95 3.29 2.24
CA LEU A 147 17.32 4.65 1.89
C LEU A 147 17.39 5.48 3.18
N PRO A 148 18.03 6.66 3.17
CA PRO A 148 18.16 7.50 4.38
C PRO A 148 16.83 7.87 5.06
N TRP A 149 15.72 7.79 4.32
CA TRP A 149 14.37 8.09 4.78
C TRP A 149 13.44 6.87 4.91
N THR A 150 13.94 5.65 4.68
CA THR A 150 13.12 4.44 4.82
C THR A 150 12.63 4.33 6.27
N PHE A 151 11.33 4.13 6.44
CA PHE A 151 10.75 3.96 7.78
C PHE A 151 11.31 2.70 8.48
N PRO A 152 11.63 2.74 9.79
CA PRO A 152 12.26 1.62 10.50
C PRO A 152 11.50 0.29 10.41
N ASP A 153 10.18 0.35 10.38
CA ASP A 153 9.28 -0.78 10.22
C ASP A 153 9.39 -1.44 8.83
N TYR A 154 9.65 -0.65 7.79
CA TYR A 154 9.94 -1.16 6.44
C TYR A 154 11.37 -1.66 6.26
N ALA A 155 12.30 -1.20 7.10
CA ALA A 155 13.68 -1.69 7.16
C ALA A 155 13.83 -3.02 7.93
N SER A 156 12.79 -3.47 8.63
CA SER A 156 12.85 -4.69 9.43
C SER A 156 13.04 -5.94 8.58
N LEU A 157 13.82 -6.92 9.07
CA LEU A 157 14.08 -8.18 8.35
C LEU A 157 12.79 -8.92 7.99
N GLU A 158 11.79 -8.88 8.87
CA GLU A 158 10.47 -9.47 8.63
C GLU A 158 9.77 -8.80 7.44
N MET A 159 9.73 -7.47 7.40
CA MET A 159 9.11 -6.75 6.28
C MET A 159 9.87 -6.99 4.97
N LEU A 160 11.20 -6.99 5.00
CA LEU A 160 12.01 -7.28 3.81
C LEU A 160 11.77 -8.70 3.27
N ALA A 161 11.56 -9.69 4.16
CA ALA A 161 11.20 -11.05 3.76
C ALA A 161 9.80 -11.10 3.11
N ILE A 162 8.81 -10.42 3.70
CA ILE A 162 7.45 -10.29 3.14
C ILE A 162 7.50 -9.64 1.75
N LEU A 163 8.21 -8.52 1.60
CA LEU A 163 8.36 -7.84 0.32
C LEU A 163 9.10 -8.66 -0.73
N THR A 164 10.05 -9.51 -0.31
CA THR A 164 10.72 -10.46 -1.20
C THR A 164 9.74 -11.52 -1.72
N ASP A 165 8.82 -12.01 -0.88
CA ASP A 165 7.74 -12.91 -1.31
C ASP A 165 6.79 -12.22 -2.32
N ILE A 166 6.35 -11.01 -1.99
CA ILE A 166 5.46 -10.20 -2.85
C ILE A 166 6.11 -9.96 -4.22
N ARG A 167 7.41 -9.63 -4.26
CA ARG A 167 8.14 -9.42 -5.50
C ARG A 167 8.26 -10.71 -6.33
N ARG A 168 8.42 -11.88 -5.69
CA ARG A 168 8.39 -13.17 -6.41
C ARG A 168 7.03 -13.42 -7.05
N ARG A 169 5.93 -13.15 -6.33
CA ARG A 169 4.56 -13.24 -6.87
C ARG A 169 4.34 -12.28 -8.02
N TYR A 170 4.75 -11.02 -7.87
CA TYR A 170 4.71 -10.03 -8.94
C TYR A 170 5.40 -10.52 -10.22
N ARG A 171 6.61 -11.07 -10.11
CA ARG A 171 7.35 -11.61 -11.25
C ARG A 171 6.66 -12.81 -11.90
N ARG A 172 5.98 -13.66 -11.13
CA ARG A 172 5.12 -14.72 -11.67
C ARG A 172 3.95 -14.12 -12.44
N ASP A 173 3.21 -13.19 -11.83
CA ASP A 173 2.03 -12.58 -12.44
C ASP A 173 2.34 -11.86 -13.77
N LEU A 174 3.51 -11.21 -13.87
CA LEU A 174 3.99 -10.61 -15.12
C LEU A 174 4.21 -11.66 -16.23
N ARG A 175 4.76 -12.84 -15.89
CA ARG A 175 5.00 -13.93 -16.86
C ARG A 175 3.69 -14.56 -17.32
N GLU A 176 2.71 -14.64 -16.43
CA GLU A 176 1.39 -15.22 -16.68
C GLU A 176 0.42 -14.23 -17.34
N GLY A 177 0.85 -12.98 -17.61
CA GLY A 177 0.04 -11.98 -18.28
C GLY A 177 -1.17 -11.52 -17.46
N ARG A 178 -1.07 -11.54 -16.13
CA ARG A 178 -2.20 -11.19 -15.25
C ARG A 178 -2.65 -9.75 -15.51
N ALA A 179 -3.95 -9.57 -15.72
CA ALA A 179 -4.53 -8.31 -16.15
C ALA A 179 -4.24 -7.17 -15.16
N ALA A 180 -4.01 -5.97 -15.70
CA ALA A 180 -4.05 -4.75 -14.93
C ALA A 180 -5.49 -4.47 -14.48
N GLY A 181 -5.73 -4.39 -13.18
CA GLY A 181 -7.01 -3.98 -12.61
C GLY A 181 -7.35 -2.57 -13.04
N LEU A 182 -8.57 -2.37 -13.55
CA LEU A 182 -9.07 -1.07 -13.98
C LEU A 182 -9.16 -0.14 -12.75
N ALA A 183 -8.20 0.78 -12.62
CA ALA A 183 -8.28 1.85 -11.64
C ALA A 183 -9.26 2.97 -12.03
N ASN A 184 -9.92 2.87 -13.19
CA ASN A 184 -10.88 3.84 -13.71
C ASN A 184 -12.30 3.28 -13.68
N LYS A 185 -12.93 3.21 -12.50
CA LYS A 185 -14.32 3.62 -12.42
C LYS A 185 -14.28 5.03 -11.85
N ALA A 186 -14.65 6.00 -12.67
CA ALA A 186 -14.74 7.40 -12.27
C ALA A 186 -15.45 7.51 -10.92
N LEU A 187 -14.91 8.34 -10.03
CA LEU A 187 -15.65 8.79 -8.86
C LEU A 187 -16.97 9.38 -9.38
N PRO A 188 -18.13 8.98 -8.82
CA PRO A 188 -19.38 9.66 -9.17
C PRO A 188 -19.24 11.14 -8.77
N GLU A 189 -19.70 12.02 -9.66
CA GLU A 189 -19.84 13.47 -9.44
C GLU A 189 -20.70 13.78 -8.20
#